data_AF-A0A9P0AD76-F1
#
_entry.id   AF-A0A9P0AD76-F1
#
_cell.length_a   1.000
_cell.length_b   1.000
_cell.length_c   1.000
_cell.angle_alpha   90.00
_cell.angle_beta   90.00
_cell.angle_gamma   90.00
#
_symmetry.space_group_name_H-M   'P 1'
#
loop_
_entity.id
_entity.type
_entity.pdbx_description
1 polymer ?
#
loop_
_entity_poly.entity_id
_entity_poly.type
_entity_poly.pdbx_seq_one_letter_code
_entity_poly.pdbx_strand_id
1 'polypeptide(L)'
;MSLKISVIDILPTRINGFPLKINQQILFYFLIPTLITLTLYILSVVFDTVVGVRLILEKKVALGVITLLIIAVPAVLDYIYQISYTRKIVGTKRQINWNVCHFIDTLLFPFHIVICLIQEIYLTIGAMSSEDPAREEKLQKLIRIKKEIQVYQFLHAFLHTLPQALLQLYLLLDKPTSKSAWTRFFQICSLSTSILITTSGVQMYHRYESQRVTISTTGSNPINSPDADNAHNNNQQDGENAERQEPQGEQPQDEHTTQDLLRNERLKRTFSDDPSPNRPLHYYQNNDDHIGRTVLYIAWLLFIIQRIFAIVPAFKYIPTFAIITVLAHYILITVLLTIRDDFFKRLHYILFLGYVHIFGVIEVGIKINRAVAYHFLFYGLVIVEDILLNYLWYNYGKWKSNILYQVFIMNYVFLIVGPLLMILYFKCLRNP
;
A
#
# COMPACT_ATOMS: atom_id res chain seq x y z
N MET A 1 32.13 -14.15 5.07
CA MET A 1 30.86 -14.69 5.62
C MET A 1 29.84 -13.57 5.57
N SER A 2 28.87 -13.62 4.66
CA SER A 2 27.84 -12.58 4.53
C SER A 2 26.92 -12.63 5.75
N LEU A 3 26.93 -11.59 6.59
CA LEU A 3 25.95 -11.40 7.67
C LEU A 3 24.56 -11.29 7.02
N LYS A 4 23.82 -12.40 6.99
CA LYS A 4 22.39 -12.37 6.69
C LYS A 4 21.71 -11.67 7.86
N ILE A 5 21.22 -10.45 7.61
CA ILE A 5 20.37 -9.71 8.55
C ILE A 5 19.15 -10.58 8.86
N SER A 6 18.87 -10.86 10.14
CA SER A 6 17.67 -11.61 10.53
C SER A 6 16.42 -10.81 10.22
N VAL A 7 15.33 -11.49 9.86
CA VAL A 7 14.02 -10.83 9.68
C VAL A 7 13.58 -10.07 10.93
N ILE A 8 13.93 -10.59 12.11
CA ILE A 8 13.53 -10.01 13.40
C ILE A 8 14.25 -8.69 13.66
N ASP A 9 15.50 -8.57 13.24
CA ASP A 9 16.31 -7.35 13.44
C ASP A 9 15.75 -6.15 12.66
N ILE A 10 14.90 -6.41 11.66
CA ILE A 10 14.25 -5.37 10.85
C ILE A 10 12.94 -4.90 11.50
N LEU A 11 12.39 -5.65 12.46
CA LEU A 11 11.13 -5.30 13.13
C LEU A 11 11.39 -4.28 14.25
N PRO A 12 10.44 -3.36 14.48
CA PRO A 12 10.55 -2.47 15.63
C PRO A 12 10.56 -3.26 16.94
N THR A 13 11.52 -2.94 17.80
CA THR A 13 11.75 -3.64 19.07
C THR A 13 10.94 -3.09 20.24
N ARG A 14 10.16 -2.02 20.01
CA ARG A 14 9.38 -1.33 21.03
C ARG A 14 8.00 -0.93 20.52
N ILE A 15 7.02 -0.92 21.42
CA ILE A 15 5.68 -0.32 21.21
C ILE A 15 5.44 0.68 22.33
N ASN A 16 5.13 1.95 22.01
CA ASN A 16 4.87 3.00 22.99
C ASN A 16 5.95 3.07 24.11
N GLY A 17 7.21 2.84 23.77
CA GLY A 17 8.34 2.82 24.72
C GLY A 17 8.59 1.49 25.45
N PHE A 18 7.68 0.52 25.38
CA PHE A 18 7.84 -0.80 26.01
C PHE A 18 8.64 -1.75 25.12
N PRO A 19 9.71 -2.41 25.63
CA PRO A 19 10.47 -3.39 24.87
C PRO A 19 9.65 -4.65 24.61
N LEU A 20 9.63 -5.09 23.36
CA LEU A 20 8.95 -6.31 22.96
C LEU A 20 9.89 -7.51 22.97
N LYS A 21 9.40 -8.63 23.52
CA LYS A 21 10.00 -9.94 23.28
C LYS A 21 9.81 -10.35 21.82
N ILE A 22 10.70 -11.21 21.31
CA ILE A 22 10.65 -11.70 19.92
C ILE A 22 9.25 -12.28 19.58
N ASN A 23 8.68 -13.10 20.46
CA ASN A 23 7.34 -13.66 20.24
C ASN A 23 6.24 -12.60 20.19
N GLN A 24 6.39 -11.48 20.90
CA GLN A 24 5.44 -10.37 20.83
C GLN A 24 5.61 -9.59 19.52
N GLN A 25 6.85 -9.39 19.04
CA GLN A 25 7.09 -8.79 17.73
C GLN A 25 6.44 -9.62 16.62
N ILE A 26 6.65 -10.94 16.63
CA ILE A 26 6.05 -11.85 15.64
C ILE A 26 4.51 -11.80 15.73
N LEU A 27 3.95 -11.78 16.94
CA LEU A 27 2.51 -11.66 17.16
C LEU A 27 1.92 -10.37 16.58
N PHE A 28 2.47 -9.21 16.92
CA PHE A 28 1.92 -7.90 16.53
C PHE A 28 2.14 -7.58 15.06
N TYR A 29 3.26 -7.99 14.48
CA TYR A 29 3.63 -7.63 13.12
C TYR A 29 3.17 -8.67 12.09
N PHE A 30 3.17 -9.96 12.42
CA PHE A 30 2.75 -10.99 11.46
C PHE A 30 1.37 -11.56 11.78
N LEU A 31 1.14 -12.07 13.00
CA LEU A 31 -0.06 -12.87 13.27
C LEU A 31 -1.35 -12.03 13.27
N ILE A 32 -1.39 -10.95 14.04
CA ILE A 32 -2.58 -10.10 14.17
C ILE A 32 -2.98 -9.49 12.82
N PRO A 33 -2.07 -8.87 12.04
CA PRO A 33 -2.42 -8.31 10.73
C PRO A 33 -2.91 -9.38 9.75
N THR A 34 -2.29 -10.57 9.73
CA THR A 34 -2.73 -11.67 8.85
C THR A 34 -4.12 -12.18 9.25
N LEU A 35 -4.43 -12.30 10.55
CA LEU A 35 -5.78 -12.67 11.01
C LEU A 35 -6.83 -11.63 10.61
N ILE A 36 -6.57 -10.34 10.83
CA ILE A 36 -7.48 -9.27 10.42
C ILE A 36 -7.68 -9.28 8.90
N THR A 37 -6.60 -9.45 8.13
CA THR A 37 -6.65 -9.50 6.66
C THR A 37 -7.48 -10.68 6.18
N LEU A 38 -7.30 -11.87 6.77
CA LEU A 38 -8.07 -13.06 6.45
C LEU A 38 -9.56 -12.86 6.76
N THR A 39 -9.90 -12.34 7.93
CA THR A 39 -11.30 -12.07 8.30
C THR A 39 -11.94 -11.08 7.35
N LEU A 40 -11.30 -9.94 7.08
CA LEU A 40 -11.83 -8.93 6.17
C LEU A 40 -11.99 -9.48 4.75
N TYR A 41 -11.02 -10.24 4.24
CA TYR A 41 -11.07 -10.86 2.92
C TYR A 41 -12.25 -11.83 2.76
N ILE A 42 -12.44 -12.73 3.72
CA ILE A 42 -13.56 -13.68 3.69
C ILE A 42 -14.88 -12.92 3.73
N LEU A 43 -15.01 -11.94 4.64
CA LEU A 43 -16.23 -11.15 4.77
C LEU A 43 -16.55 -10.38 3.48
N SER A 44 -15.56 -9.75 2.84
CA SER A 44 -15.80 -9.02 1.59
C SER A 44 -16.29 -9.94 0.48
N VAL A 45 -15.60 -11.06 0.24
CA VAL A 45 -15.99 -12.01 -0.82
C VAL A 45 -17.39 -12.58 -0.55
N VAL A 46 -17.69 -12.96 0.70
CA VAL A 46 -19.00 -13.51 1.07
C VAL A 46 -20.10 -12.47 0.92
N PHE A 47 -19.92 -11.26 1.46
CA PHE A 47 -20.95 -10.23 1.38
C PHE A 47 -21.22 -9.79 -0.06
N ASP A 48 -20.18 -9.59 -0.87
CA ASP A 48 -20.32 -9.21 -2.27
C ASP A 48 -21.00 -10.31 -3.10
N THR A 49 -20.67 -11.58 -2.84
CA THR A 49 -21.33 -12.73 -3.48
C THR A 49 -22.81 -12.80 -3.09
N VAL A 50 -23.13 -12.66 -1.81
CA VAL A 50 -24.51 -12.68 -1.31
C VAL A 50 -25.31 -11.52 -1.90
N VAL A 51 -24.75 -10.30 -1.95
CA VAL A 51 -25.41 -9.15 -2.57
C VAL A 51 -25.67 -9.41 -4.06
N GLY A 52 -24.67 -9.90 -4.80
CA GLY A 52 -24.79 -10.22 -6.21
C GLY A 52 -25.92 -11.22 -6.50
N VAL A 53 -25.95 -12.34 -5.76
CA VAL A 53 -27.01 -13.36 -5.88
C VAL A 53 -28.38 -12.78 -5.52
N ARG A 54 -28.48 -12.01 -4.44
CA ARG A 54 -29.76 -11.41 -4.02
C ARG A 54 -30.30 -10.41 -5.03
N LEU A 55 -29.45 -9.60 -5.65
CA LEU A 55 -29.86 -8.69 -6.71
C LEU A 55 -30.42 -9.46 -7.92
N ILE A 56 -29.82 -10.60 -8.29
CA ILE A 56 -30.34 -11.47 -9.35
C ILE A 56 -31.71 -12.03 -8.97
N LEU A 57 -31.86 -12.55 -7.74
CA LEU A 57 -33.13 -13.08 -7.23
C LEU A 57 -34.23 -12.01 -7.17
N GLU A 58 -33.87 -10.75 -6.91
CA GLU A 58 -34.79 -9.59 -6.94
C GLU A 58 -35.05 -9.06 -8.37
N LYS A 59 -34.71 -9.83 -9.41
CA LYS A 59 -34.87 -9.50 -10.84
C LYS A 59 -34.01 -8.33 -11.34
N LYS A 60 -32.99 -7.93 -10.58
CA LYS A 60 -31.98 -6.93 -10.95
C LYS A 60 -30.72 -7.60 -11.50
N VAL A 61 -30.92 -8.42 -12.52
CA VAL A 61 -29.90 -9.34 -13.06
C VAL A 61 -28.62 -8.60 -13.44
N ALA A 62 -28.72 -7.50 -14.18
CA ALA A 62 -27.54 -6.73 -14.62
C ALA A 62 -26.68 -6.24 -13.44
N LEU A 63 -27.30 -5.71 -12.39
CA LEU A 63 -26.59 -5.19 -11.21
C LEU A 63 -25.96 -6.32 -10.39
N GLY A 64 -26.65 -7.44 -10.26
CA GLY A 64 -26.10 -8.61 -9.58
C GLY A 64 -24.95 -9.24 -10.34
N VAL A 65 -25.04 -9.34 -11.67
CA VAL A 65 -23.94 -9.82 -12.53
C VAL A 65 -22.74 -8.88 -12.45
N ILE A 66 -22.93 -7.56 -12.53
CA ILE A 66 -21.85 -6.58 -12.37
C ILE A 66 -21.17 -6.75 -11.01
N THR A 67 -21.95 -6.87 -9.94
CA THR A 67 -21.41 -7.10 -8.58
C THR A 67 -20.52 -8.34 -8.54
N LEU A 68 -20.94 -9.45 -9.15
CA LEU A 68 -20.17 -10.70 -9.18
C LEU A 68 -18.92 -10.60 -10.08
N LEU A 69 -19.02 -9.90 -11.22
CA LEU A 69 -17.88 -9.71 -12.13
C LEU A 69 -16.76 -8.89 -11.49
N ILE A 70 -17.09 -7.86 -10.71
CA ILE A 70 -16.09 -7.03 -10.02
C ILE A 70 -15.21 -7.88 -9.08
N ILE A 71 -15.77 -8.92 -8.44
CA ILE A 71 -15.02 -9.83 -7.54
C ILE A 71 -13.86 -10.53 -8.29
N ALA A 72 -14.06 -10.88 -9.56
CA ALA A 72 -13.08 -11.62 -10.36
C ALA A 72 -11.98 -10.73 -10.97
N VAL A 73 -12.19 -9.41 -11.07
CA VAL A 73 -11.27 -8.49 -11.78
C VAL A 73 -9.82 -8.56 -11.25
N PRO A 74 -9.55 -8.52 -9.93
CA PRO A 74 -8.18 -8.59 -9.43
C PRO A 74 -7.46 -9.87 -9.83
N ALA A 75 -8.14 -11.02 -9.78
CA ALA A 75 -7.55 -12.32 -10.11
C ALA A 75 -7.17 -12.40 -11.59
N VAL A 76 -8.05 -11.94 -12.48
CA VAL A 76 -7.80 -11.91 -13.93
C VAL A 76 -6.60 -11.00 -14.24
N LEU A 77 -6.54 -9.82 -13.63
CA LEU A 77 -5.44 -8.88 -13.89
C LEU A 77 -4.11 -9.34 -13.29
N ASP A 78 -4.14 -9.96 -12.11
CA ASP A 78 -2.95 -10.57 -11.52
C ASP A 78 -2.41 -11.71 -12.41
N TYR A 79 -3.30 -12.57 -12.93
CA TYR A 79 -2.92 -13.60 -13.91
C TYR A 79 -2.28 -13.03 -15.18
N ILE A 80 -2.88 -11.97 -15.75
CA ILE A 80 -2.33 -11.27 -16.92
C ILE A 80 -0.95 -10.68 -16.60
N TYR A 81 -0.80 -10.07 -15.42
CA TYR A 81 0.47 -9.51 -14.95
C TYR A 81 1.54 -10.60 -14.82
N GLN A 82 1.21 -11.71 -14.17
CA GLN A 82 2.13 -12.82 -13.97
C GLN A 82 2.57 -13.45 -15.30
N ILE A 83 1.66 -13.70 -16.25
CA ILE A 83 2.04 -14.21 -17.58
C ILE A 83 2.96 -13.22 -18.31
N SER A 84 2.67 -11.93 -18.21
CA SER A 84 3.44 -10.89 -18.89
C SER A 84 4.89 -10.82 -18.37
N TYR A 85 5.08 -11.04 -17.07
CA TYR A 85 6.39 -11.03 -16.42
C TYR A 85 7.18 -12.34 -16.63
N THR A 86 6.47 -13.47 -16.70
CA THR A 86 7.07 -14.82 -16.72
C THR A 86 7.63 -15.27 -18.07
N ARG A 87 7.72 -14.39 -19.09
CA ARG A 87 8.39 -14.68 -20.39
C ARG A 87 9.87 -15.12 -20.29
N LYS A 88 10.44 -15.23 -19.08
CA LYS A 88 11.82 -15.63 -18.81
C LYS A 88 12.00 -17.11 -18.44
N ILE A 89 10.96 -17.94 -18.34
CA ILE A 89 11.12 -19.38 -18.06
C ILE A 89 11.56 -20.13 -19.32
N VAL A 90 12.73 -20.78 -19.25
CA VAL A 90 13.28 -21.59 -20.34
C VAL A 90 12.62 -22.97 -20.37
N GLY A 91 11.86 -23.28 -21.43
CA GLY A 91 11.35 -24.62 -21.75
C GLY A 91 9.82 -24.75 -21.89
N THR A 92 9.36 -25.25 -23.05
CA THR A 92 7.94 -25.31 -23.45
C THR A 92 7.04 -26.10 -22.48
N LYS A 93 7.49 -27.28 -22.02
CA LYS A 93 6.69 -28.13 -21.09
C LYS A 93 6.52 -27.47 -19.72
N ARG A 94 7.58 -26.85 -19.21
CA ARG A 94 7.56 -26.17 -17.91
C ARG A 94 6.67 -24.92 -17.96
N GLN A 95 6.70 -24.18 -19.06
CA GLN A 95 5.82 -23.04 -19.27
C GLN A 95 4.35 -23.44 -19.33
N ILE A 96 4.02 -24.53 -20.05
CA ILE A 96 2.63 -25.01 -20.15
C ILE A 96 2.12 -25.44 -18.76
N ASN A 97 2.89 -26.24 -18.03
CA ASN A 97 2.49 -26.67 -16.69
C ASN A 97 2.29 -25.46 -15.75
N TRP A 98 3.23 -24.50 -15.78
CA TRP A 98 3.12 -23.28 -14.98
C TRP A 98 1.88 -22.45 -15.33
N ASN A 99 1.60 -22.25 -16.63
CA ASN A 99 0.39 -21.54 -17.08
C ASN A 99 -0.90 -22.25 -16.63
N VAL A 100 -0.96 -23.59 -16.72
CA VAL A 100 -2.13 -24.36 -16.28
C VAL A 100 -2.35 -24.23 -14.78
N CYS A 101 -1.30 -24.34 -13.97
CA CYS A 101 -1.39 -24.13 -12.52
C CYS A 101 -1.93 -22.73 -12.19
N HIS A 102 -1.35 -21.68 -12.77
CA HIS A 102 -1.81 -20.32 -12.52
C HIS A 102 -3.22 -20.03 -13.04
N PHE A 103 -3.63 -20.68 -14.14
CA PHE A 103 -5.01 -20.58 -14.61
C PHE A 103 -5.99 -21.22 -13.61
N ILE A 104 -5.64 -22.37 -13.04
CA ILE A 104 -6.42 -23.01 -11.97
C ILE A 104 -6.45 -22.12 -10.73
N ASP A 105 -5.32 -21.54 -10.32
CA ASP A 105 -5.26 -20.59 -9.20
C ASP A 105 -6.16 -19.37 -9.46
N THR A 106 -6.23 -18.90 -10.71
CA THR A 106 -7.11 -17.80 -11.11
C THR A 106 -8.58 -18.20 -11.06
N LEU A 107 -8.93 -19.43 -11.43
CA LEU A 107 -10.31 -19.93 -11.34
C LEU A 107 -10.74 -20.12 -9.89
N LEU A 108 -9.83 -20.58 -9.03
CA LEU A 108 -10.03 -20.83 -7.61
C LEU A 108 -9.48 -19.70 -6.73
N PHE A 109 -9.39 -18.48 -7.26
CA PHE A 109 -8.70 -17.38 -6.60
C PHE A 109 -9.16 -17.09 -5.17
N PRO A 110 -10.46 -17.18 -4.79
CA PRO A 110 -10.86 -16.92 -3.42
C PRO A 110 -10.25 -17.93 -2.45
N PHE A 111 -10.11 -19.18 -2.89
CA PHE A 111 -9.53 -20.24 -2.09
C PHE A 111 -8.00 -20.16 -2.05
N HIS A 112 -7.36 -19.83 -3.17
CA HIS A 112 -5.91 -19.67 -3.24
C HIS A 112 -5.41 -18.65 -2.20
N ILE A 113 -6.04 -17.46 -2.15
CA ILE A 113 -5.66 -16.40 -1.21
C ILE A 113 -5.89 -16.81 0.25
N VAL A 114 -7.00 -17.50 0.53
CA VAL A 114 -7.28 -18.05 1.88
C VAL A 114 -6.21 -19.08 2.28
N ILE A 115 -5.81 -19.96 1.37
CA ILE A 115 -4.76 -20.95 1.62
C ILE A 115 -3.43 -20.25 1.92
N CYS A 116 -3.04 -19.24 1.14
CA CYS A 116 -1.83 -18.46 1.40
C CYS A 116 -1.86 -17.80 2.79
N LEU A 117 -2.97 -17.15 3.15
CA LEU A 117 -3.12 -16.51 4.47
C LEU A 117 -3.13 -17.53 5.63
N ILE A 118 -3.70 -18.72 5.43
CA ILE A 118 -3.62 -19.81 6.43
C ILE A 118 -2.18 -20.32 6.56
N GLN A 119 -1.45 -20.45 5.45
CA GLN A 119 -0.03 -20.81 5.47
C GLN A 119 0.80 -19.75 6.21
N GLU A 120 0.49 -18.46 6.03
CA GLU A 120 1.12 -17.40 6.80
C GLU A 120 0.88 -17.55 8.31
N ILE A 121 -0.36 -17.82 8.72
CA ILE A 121 -0.70 -18.07 10.14
C ILE A 121 0.09 -19.27 10.68
N TYR A 122 0.09 -20.38 9.93
CA TYR A 122 0.82 -21.60 10.30
C TYR A 122 2.33 -21.35 10.46
N LEU A 123 2.94 -20.66 9.50
CA LEU A 123 4.37 -20.32 9.56
C LEU A 123 4.68 -19.35 10.70
N THR A 124 3.78 -18.42 10.98
CA THR A 124 3.94 -17.44 12.07
C THR A 124 3.89 -18.13 13.43
N ILE A 125 2.88 -18.97 13.68
CA ILE A 125 2.78 -19.77 14.92
C ILE A 125 3.99 -20.71 15.03
N GLY A 126 4.35 -21.36 13.93
CA GLY A 126 5.52 -22.22 13.87
C GLY A 126 6.83 -21.49 14.15
N ALA A 127 6.96 -20.22 13.77
CA ALA A 127 8.13 -19.39 14.07
C ALA A 127 8.20 -19.00 15.55
N MET A 128 7.05 -18.72 16.18
CA MET A 128 6.98 -18.43 17.62
C MET A 128 7.34 -19.63 18.50
N SER A 129 7.05 -20.85 18.03
CA SER A 129 7.35 -22.11 18.72
C SER A 129 8.74 -22.68 18.41
N SER A 130 9.52 -22.05 17.54
CA SER A 130 10.84 -22.55 17.12
C SER A 130 11.96 -21.62 17.60
N GLU A 131 13.12 -22.21 17.80
CA GLU A 131 14.37 -21.49 18.07
C GLU A 131 15.17 -21.29 16.77
N ASP A 132 16.18 -20.44 16.81
CA ASP A 132 17.09 -20.23 15.68
C ASP A 132 17.96 -21.49 15.49
N PRO A 133 18.22 -21.94 14.24
CA PRO A 133 17.96 -21.28 12.95
C PRO A 133 16.58 -21.57 12.31
N ALA A 134 15.80 -22.50 12.85
CA ALA A 134 14.54 -22.94 12.25
C ALA A 134 13.47 -21.84 12.19
N ARG A 135 13.49 -20.91 13.16
CA ARG A 135 12.62 -19.72 13.17
C ARG A 135 12.88 -18.82 11.95
N GLU A 136 14.13 -18.46 11.73
CA GLU A 136 14.54 -17.59 10.61
C GLU A 136 14.14 -18.22 9.26
N GLU A 137 14.29 -19.52 9.08
CA GLU A 137 13.85 -20.21 7.86
C GLU A 137 12.33 -20.05 7.61
N LYS A 138 11.52 -20.22 8.67
CA LYS A 138 10.07 -20.03 8.59
C LYS A 138 9.69 -18.57 8.30
N LEU A 139 10.38 -17.61 8.91
CA LEU A 139 10.15 -16.18 8.64
C LEU A 139 10.54 -15.80 7.21
N GLN A 140 11.62 -16.35 6.68
CA GLN A 140 12.00 -16.15 5.28
C GLN A 140 10.97 -16.74 4.31
N LYS A 141 10.42 -17.92 4.63
CA LYS A 141 9.32 -18.52 3.86
C LYS A 141 8.05 -17.66 3.92
N LEU A 142 7.71 -17.13 5.10
CA LEU A 142 6.58 -16.21 5.30
C LEU A 142 6.70 -14.95 4.42
N ILE A 143 7.88 -14.34 4.34
CA ILE A 143 8.12 -13.16 3.51
C ILE A 143 7.91 -13.45 2.02
N ARG A 144 8.32 -14.63 1.55
CA ARG A 144 8.11 -15.03 0.15
C ARG A 144 6.63 -15.11 -0.19
N ILE A 145 5.83 -15.77 0.66
CA ILE A 145 4.38 -15.89 0.48
C ILE A 145 3.73 -14.50 0.47
N LYS A 146 4.07 -13.64 1.43
CA LYS A 146 3.56 -12.26 1.48
C LYS A 146 3.83 -11.49 0.20
N LYS A 147 5.03 -11.64 -0.36
CA LYS A 147 5.44 -10.99 -1.61
C LYS A 147 4.65 -11.50 -2.82
N GLU A 148 4.36 -12.80 -2.86
CA GLU A 148 3.56 -13.41 -3.93
C GLU A 148 2.12 -12.86 -3.94
N ILE A 149 1.49 -12.74 -2.76
CA ILE A 149 0.10 -12.27 -2.67
C ILE A 149 -0.07 -10.74 -2.67
N GLN A 150 1.02 -9.98 -2.48
CA GLN A 150 0.97 -8.53 -2.31
C GLN A 150 0.36 -7.80 -3.51
N VAL A 151 0.67 -8.23 -4.73
CA VAL A 151 0.13 -7.64 -5.96
C VAL A 151 -1.38 -7.86 -6.01
N TYR A 152 -1.84 -9.09 -5.73
CA TYR A 152 -3.26 -9.39 -5.65
C TYR A 152 -3.96 -8.54 -4.58
N GLN A 153 -3.41 -8.43 -3.38
CA GLN A 153 -4.01 -7.64 -2.29
C GLN A 153 -4.15 -6.16 -2.67
N PHE A 154 -3.18 -5.61 -3.40
CA PHE A 154 -3.24 -4.27 -3.93
C PHE A 154 -4.34 -4.11 -4.98
N LEU A 155 -4.39 -5.00 -5.98
CA LEU A 155 -5.44 -5.00 -7.00
C LEU A 155 -6.82 -5.22 -6.36
N HIS A 156 -6.92 -6.06 -5.34
CA HIS A 156 -8.16 -6.33 -4.60
C HIS A 156 -8.70 -5.05 -3.94
N ALA A 157 -7.84 -4.27 -3.28
CA ALA A 157 -8.23 -3.03 -2.62
C ALA A 157 -8.84 -2.00 -3.60
N PHE A 158 -8.26 -1.86 -4.79
CA PHE A 158 -8.64 -0.78 -5.71
C PHE A 158 -9.54 -1.21 -6.87
N LEU A 159 -9.51 -2.48 -7.30
CA LEU A 159 -10.28 -2.96 -8.44
C LEU A 159 -11.45 -3.85 -8.07
N HIS A 160 -11.48 -4.38 -6.83
CA HIS A 160 -12.65 -5.06 -6.30
C HIS A 160 -13.36 -4.20 -5.26
N THR A 161 -12.70 -3.95 -4.12
CA THR A 161 -13.41 -3.39 -2.97
C THR A 161 -13.85 -1.95 -3.18
N LEU A 162 -13.00 -1.09 -3.73
CA LEU A 162 -13.38 0.31 -3.97
C LEU A 162 -14.57 0.45 -4.96
N PRO A 163 -14.57 -0.20 -6.14
CA PRO A 163 -15.76 -0.24 -7.01
C PRO A 163 -17.01 -0.80 -6.33
N GLN A 164 -16.88 -1.84 -5.50
CA GLN A 164 -18.00 -2.36 -4.72
C GLN A 164 -18.55 -1.32 -3.74
N ALA A 165 -17.69 -0.61 -3.01
CA ALA A 165 -18.13 0.43 -2.09
C ALA A 165 -18.94 1.51 -2.82
N LEU A 166 -18.46 1.97 -3.98
CA LEU A 166 -19.16 2.95 -4.82
C LEU A 166 -20.51 2.43 -5.31
N LEU A 167 -20.53 1.21 -5.84
CA LEU A 167 -21.74 0.59 -6.39
C LEU A 167 -22.78 0.33 -5.29
N GLN A 168 -22.38 -0.25 -4.16
CA GLN A 168 -23.32 -0.59 -3.08
C GLN A 168 -23.88 0.67 -2.43
N LEU A 169 -23.09 1.73 -2.24
CA LEU A 169 -23.64 3.00 -1.79
C LEU A 169 -24.60 3.59 -2.83
N TYR A 170 -24.24 3.59 -4.11
CA TYR A 170 -25.11 4.11 -5.18
C TYR A 170 -26.46 3.39 -5.21
N LEU A 171 -26.44 2.06 -5.03
CA LEU A 171 -27.66 1.26 -4.93
C LEU A 171 -28.43 1.56 -3.64
N LEU A 172 -27.79 1.71 -2.49
CA LEU A 172 -28.46 2.06 -1.23
C LEU A 172 -29.16 3.43 -1.28
N LEU A 173 -28.64 4.38 -2.08
CA LEU A 173 -29.27 5.69 -2.27
C LEU A 173 -30.46 5.68 -3.24
N ASP A 174 -30.62 4.60 -4.02
CA ASP A 174 -31.76 4.48 -4.91
C ASP A 174 -33.05 4.18 -4.12
N LYS A 175 -34.18 4.72 -4.60
CA LYS A 175 -35.51 4.38 -4.05
C LYS A 175 -35.67 2.86 -4.04
N PRO A 176 -36.27 2.27 -2.98
CA PRO A 176 -36.00 0.91 -2.50
C PRO A 176 -35.58 -0.06 -3.60
N THR A 177 -34.27 -0.04 -3.88
CA THR A 177 -33.63 -0.86 -4.90
C THR A 177 -33.83 -2.32 -4.55
N SER A 178 -33.75 -2.64 -3.26
CA SER A 178 -34.33 -3.85 -2.71
C SER A 178 -35.55 -3.50 -1.87
N LYS A 179 -36.59 -4.32 -1.99
CA LYS A 179 -37.72 -4.34 -1.05
C LYS A 179 -37.33 -5.06 0.25
N SER A 180 -36.31 -5.93 0.20
CA SER A 180 -35.90 -6.75 1.33
C SER A 180 -34.90 -6.03 2.24
N ALA A 181 -35.22 -5.97 3.54
CA ALA A 181 -34.32 -5.46 4.58
C ALA A 181 -32.99 -6.20 4.62
N TRP A 182 -33.00 -7.51 4.35
CA TRP A 182 -31.79 -8.32 4.32
C TRP A 182 -30.84 -7.94 3.18
N THR A 183 -31.35 -7.59 1.99
CA THR A 183 -30.48 -7.14 0.88
C THR A 183 -29.77 -5.86 1.27
N ARG A 184 -30.48 -4.92 1.93
CA ARG A 184 -29.86 -3.69 2.45
C ARG A 184 -28.81 -3.97 3.51
N PHE A 185 -29.09 -4.90 4.42
CA PHE A 185 -28.13 -5.31 5.44
C PHE A 185 -26.82 -5.80 4.80
N PHE A 186 -26.90 -6.73 3.84
CA PHE A 186 -25.71 -7.23 3.16
C PHE A 186 -25.00 -6.17 2.30
N GLN A 187 -25.74 -5.21 1.71
CA GLN A 187 -25.14 -4.07 1.01
C GLN A 187 -24.36 -3.15 1.97
N ILE A 188 -24.88 -2.90 3.18
CA ILE A 188 -24.18 -2.12 4.21
C ILE A 188 -22.95 -2.87 4.70
N CYS A 189 -23.04 -4.18 4.93
CA CYS A 189 -21.91 -5.01 5.31
C CYS A 189 -20.81 -5.00 4.24
N SER A 190 -21.19 -5.23 2.97
CA SER A 190 -20.30 -5.12 1.81
C SER A 190 -19.61 -3.75 1.78
N LEU A 191 -20.38 -2.65 1.75
CA LEU A 191 -19.87 -1.28 1.79
C LEU A 191 -18.86 -1.06 2.91
N SER A 192 -19.18 -1.50 4.13
CA SER A 192 -18.32 -1.32 5.30
C SER A 192 -17.01 -2.08 5.15
N THR A 193 -17.07 -3.36 4.76
CA THR A 193 -15.86 -4.18 4.54
C THR A 193 -15.00 -3.64 3.40
N SER A 194 -15.63 -3.17 2.33
CA SER A 194 -14.93 -2.62 1.18
C SER A 194 -14.15 -1.34 1.53
N ILE A 195 -14.73 -0.46 2.35
CA ILE A 195 -14.07 0.74 2.83
C ILE A 195 -12.87 0.39 3.72
N LEU A 196 -13.02 -0.56 4.65
CA LEU A 196 -11.93 -0.99 5.54
C LEU A 196 -10.74 -1.56 4.75
N ILE A 197 -10.99 -2.40 3.75
CA ILE A 197 -9.94 -3.00 2.91
C ILE A 197 -9.28 -1.94 2.02
N THR A 198 -10.06 -1.04 1.42
CA THR A 198 -9.51 0.05 0.60
C THR A 198 -8.61 0.95 1.44
N THR A 199 -9.01 1.26 2.68
CA THR A 199 -8.20 2.04 3.62
C THR A 199 -6.88 1.34 3.95
N SER A 200 -6.93 0.04 4.23
CA SER A 200 -5.71 -0.76 4.46
C SER A 200 -4.80 -0.75 3.23
N GLY A 201 -5.38 -0.80 2.01
CA GLY A 201 -4.66 -0.66 0.76
C GLY A 201 -3.95 0.68 0.63
N VAL A 202 -4.63 1.79 0.88
CA VAL A 202 -4.01 3.13 0.86
C VAL A 202 -2.89 3.23 1.90
N GLN A 203 -3.13 2.82 3.15
CA GLN A 203 -2.12 2.88 4.20
C GLN A 203 -0.89 2.02 3.88
N MET A 204 -1.08 0.83 3.29
CA MET A 204 0.03 -0.07 2.94
C MET A 204 1.02 0.56 1.95
N TYR A 205 0.53 1.42 1.06
CA TYR A 205 1.33 2.08 0.02
C TYR A 205 1.54 3.58 0.27
N HIS A 206 1.19 4.03 1.46
CA HIS A 206 1.43 5.37 1.91
C HIS A 206 2.88 5.49 2.40
N ARG A 207 3.66 6.35 1.74
CA ARG A 207 5.11 6.48 1.99
C ARG A 207 5.47 7.86 2.53
N TYR A 208 6.32 7.89 3.55
CA TYR A 208 7.05 9.10 3.94
C TYR A 208 8.56 8.92 3.85
N GLU A 209 9.24 10.05 3.69
CA GLU A 209 10.68 10.20 3.51
C GLU A 209 11.55 9.62 4.64
N SER A 210 11.00 9.19 5.78
CA SER A 210 11.76 8.52 6.86
C SER A 210 12.34 7.16 6.41
N GLN A 211 11.83 6.58 5.33
CA GLN A 211 12.43 5.42 4.65
C GLN A 211 13.71 5.77 3.86
N ARG A 212 14.17 7.03 3.87
CA ARG A 212 15.38 7.48 3.16
C ARG A 212 16.67 7.35 3.97
N VAL A 213 16.64 7.20 5.30
CA VAL A 213 17.86 7.32 6.13
C VAL A 213 18.44 5.98 6.59
N THR A 214 17.65 4.91 6.71
CA THR A 214 18.16 3.65 7.30
C THR A 214 18.96 2.77 6.32
N ILE A 215 18.95 3.05 5.01
CA ILE A 215 19.69 2.23 4.04
C ILE A 215 21.13 2.76 3.80
N SER A 216 21.43 4.02 4.16
CA SER A 216 22.76 4.59 3.93
C SER A 216 23.72 4.46 5.12
N THR A 217 23.25 4.13 6.33
CA THR A 217 24.08 4.23 7.55
C THR A 217 24.32 2.91 8.30
N THR A 218 23.76 1.79 7.86
CA THR A 218 24.03 0.45 8.46
C THR A 218 24.90 -0.42 7.55
N GLY A 219 25.91 0.20 6.94
CA GLY A 219 26.98 -0.48 6.19
C GLY A 219 28.40 -0.05 6.59
N SER A 220 28.55 0.82 7.58
CA SER A 220 29.85 1.24 8.11
C SER A 220 29.86 1.06 9.63
N ASN A 221 30.79 0.25 10.12
CA ASN A 221 30.99 -0.08 11.53
C ASN A 221 30.92 1.15 12.45
N PRO A 222 30.24 1.09 13.61
CA PRO A 222 30.45 2.05 14.66
C PRO A 222 31.70 1.64 15.43
N ILE A 223 32.86 2.15 15.03
CA ILE A 223 33.92 2.36 16.01
C ILE A 223 33.65 3.76 16.55
N ASN A 224 33.26 3.84 17.82
CA ASN A 224 33.74 4.83 18.79
C ASN A 224 33.09 4.54 20.15
N SER A 225 33.90 4.08 21.09
CA SER A 225 33.65 4.27 22.52
C SER A 225 34.00 5.72 22.87
N PRO A 226 33.28 6.38 23.80
CA PRO A 226 33.55 7.75 24.19
C PRO A 226 34.67 7.77 25.22
N ASP A 227 35.82 8.34 24.89
CA ASP A 227 36.84 8.86 25.84
C ASP A 227 38.03 9.41 25.04
N ALA A 228 37.98 10.69 24.64
CA ALA A 228 39.16 11.50 24.29
C ALA A 228 38.81 12.99 24.04
N ASP A 229 38.06 13.61 24.94
CA ASP A 229 38.09 15.08 25.06
C ASP A 229 39.19 15.43 26.07
N ASN A 230 40.40 15.66 25.58
CA ASN A 230 41.42 16.53 26.19
C ASN A 230 42.73 16.48 25.37
N ALA A 231 43.04 17.58 24.67
CA ALA A 231 44.32 18.30 24.73
C ALA A 231 44.68 19.04 23.43
N HIS A 232 44.74 20.38 23.57
CA HIS A 232 45.75 21.28 23.01
C HIS A 232 45.80 21.59 21.49
N ASN A 233 45.13 22.70 21.14
CA ASN A 233 45.71 23.98 20.68
C ASN A 233 47.14 24.02 20.08
N ASN A 234 47.18 24.61 18.87
CA ASN A 234 48.06 25.69 18.37
C ASN A 234 49.51 25.45 17.87
N ASN A 235 49.69 25.96 16.63
CA ASN A 235 50.78 26.77 16.07
C ASN A 235 52.09 26.11 15.57
N GLN A 236 52.23 26.11 14.23
CA GLN A 236 53.16 26.93 13.42
C GLN A 236 54.64 27.01 13.87
N GLN A 237 55.55 26.41 13.09
CA GLN A 237 56.68 27.09 12.39
C GLN A 237 57.65 26.13 11.66
N ASP A 238 58.05 26.59 10.47
CA ASP A 238 59.38 26.56 9.83
C ASP A 238 60.05 25.27 9.31
N GLY A 239 60.45 25.32 8.03
CA GLY A 239 61.86 25.15 7.63
C GLY A 239 62.26 23.85 6.94
N GLU A 240 62.55 23.96 5.62
CA GLU A 240 63.63 23.30 4.87
C GLU A 240 63.99 21.83 5.14
N ASN A 241 63.75 20.96 4.15
CA ASN A 241 64.84 20.44 3.30
C ASN A 241 64.28 19.53 2.19
N ALA A 242 64.71 19.83 0.97
CA ALA A 242 64.48 19.00 -0.20
C ALA A 242 65.55 17.91 -0.26
N GLU A 243 65.14 16.64 -0.23
CA GLU A 243 66.01 15.55 -0.67
C GLU A 243 65.20 14.51 -1.45
N ARG A 244 65.73 14.16 -2.62
CA ARG A 244 65.16 13.26 -3.62
C ARG A 244 65.07 11.84 -3.06
N GLN A 245 63.92 11.21 -3.22
CA GLN A 245 63.84 9.75 -3.35
C GLN A 245 62.99 9.38 -4.58
N GLU A 246 63.63 8.66 -5.49
CA GLU A 246 63.03 8.01 -6.65
C GLU A 246 62.20 6.77 -6.24
N PRO A 247 61.27 6.32 -7.10
CA PRO A 247 60.10 5.54 -6.70
C PRO A 247 60.42 4.06 -6.51
N GLN A 248 59.94 3.48 -5.40
CA GLN A 248 59.97 2.03 -5.18
C GLN A 248 58.55 1.45 -5.28
N GLY A 249 58.32 0.72 -6.38
CA GLY A 249 57.46 -0.47 -6.44
C GLY A 249 55.94 -0.25 -6.41
N GLU A 250 55.33 -0.03 -7.58
CA GLU A 250 53.93 -0.42 -7.81
C GLU A 250 53.82 -1.95 -7.72
N GLN A 251 53.22 -2.45 -6.64
CA GLN A 251 52.60 -3.78 -6.63
C GLN A 251 51.16 -3.65 -7.17
N PRO A 252 50.68 -4.57 -8.01
CA PRO A 252 49.39 -4.44 -8.65
C PRO A 252 48.27 -4.65 -7.62
N GLN A 253 47.59 -3.58 -7.26
CA GLN A 253 46.37 -3.63 -6.46
C GLN A 253 45.21 -4.16 -7.31
N ASP A 254 44.99 -5.47 -7.16
CA ASP A 254 43.74 -6.22 -7.31
C ASP A 254 42.70 -5.68 -8.31
N GLU A 255 42.88 -6.08 -9.57
CA GLU A 255 41.87 -6.02 -10.63
C GLU A 255 40.55 -6.73 -10.20
N HIS A 256 40.65 -7.71 -9.31
CA HIS A 256 39.52 -8.42 -8.71
C HIS A 256 38.68 -7.52 -7.77
N THR A 257 39.32 -6.64 -7.00
CA THR A 257 38.63 -5.73 -6.07
C THR A 257 37.89 -4.63 -6.84
N THR A 258 38.46 -4.15 -7.93
CA THR A 258 37.83 -3.15 -8.80
C THR A 258 36.64 -3.75 -9.57
N GLN A 259 36.75 -4.99 -10.06
CA GLN A 259 35.64 -5.69 -10.70
C GLN A 259 34.50 -6.01 -9.72
N ASP A 260 34.83 -6.40 -8.49
CA ASP A 260 33.83 -6.67 -7.45
C ASP A 260 33.11 -5.39 -6.99
N LEU A 261 33.82 -4.26 -6.90
CA LEU A 261 33.21 -2.96 -6.62
C LEU A 261 32.26 -2.53 -7.76
N LEU A 262 32.69 -2.66 -9.01
CA LEU A 262 31.85 -2.37 -10.18
C LEU A 262 30.66 -3.32 -10.32
N ARG A 263 30.82 -4.58 -9.93
CA ARG A 263 29.75 -5.59 -9.87
C ARG A 263 28.75 -5.25 -8.76
N ASN A 264 29.23 -4.85 -7.60
CA ASN A 264 28.40 -4.42 -6.46
C ASN A 264 27.67 -3.11 -6.76
N GLU A 265 28.29 -2.16 -7.47
CA GLU A 265 27.62 -0.97 -7.96
C GLU A 265 26.58 -1.28 -9.04
N ARG A 266 26.86 -2.20 -9.97
CA ARG A 266 25.87 -2.66 -10.96
C ARG A 266 24.71 -3.38 -10.29
N LEU A 267 24.96 -4.22 -9.29
CA LEU A 267 23.92 -4.85 -8.48
C LEU A 267 23.10 -3.80 -7.74
N LYS A 268 23.73 -2.82 -7.07
CA LYS A 268 23.04 -1.70 -6.41
C LYS A 268 22.16 -0.91 -7.38
N ARG A 269 22.63 -0.64 -8.60
CA ARG A 269 21.83 -0.01 -9.67
C ARG A 269 20.68 -0.90 -10.14
N THR A 270 20.91 -2.19 -10.31
CA THR A 270 19.87 -3.14 -10.74
C THR A 270 18.77 -3.32 -9.69
N PHE A 271 19.11 -3.27 -8.39
CA PHE A 271 18.13 -3.25 -7.29
C PHE A 271 17.48 -1.87 -7.07
N SER A 272 18.15 -0.79 -7.48
CA SER A 272 17.62 0.58 -7.53
C SER A 272 16.54 0.73 -8.61
N ASP A 273 16.73 0.07 -9.74
CA ASP A 273 15.95 0.32 -10.95
C ASP A 273 14.80 -0.67 -11.18
N ASP A 274 14.60 -1.65 -10.28
CA ASP A 274 13.47 -2.58 -10.35
C ASP A 274 12.14 -1.84 -10.11
N PRO A 275 11.29 -1.66 -11.14
CA PRO A 275 10.02 -0.97 -10.99
C PRO A 275 8.91 -1.87 -10.43
N SER A 276 9.26 -3.11 -10.14
CA SER A 276 8.33 -4.06 -9.56
C SER A 276 7.89 -3.60 -8.17
N PRO A 277 6.61 -3.82 -7.79
CA PRO A 277 6.16 -3.70 -6.39
C PRO A 277 6.90 -4.65 -5.42
N ASN A 278 7.87 -5.43 -5.92
CA ASN A 278 8.56 -6.55 -5.29
C ASN A 278 9.87 -6.21 -4.54
N ARG A 279 10.03 -5.01 -3.98
CA ARG A 279 11.16 -4.75 -3.06
C ARG A 279 10.81 -5.14 -1.62
N PRO A 280 11.74 -5.79 -0.89
CA PRO A 280 11.41 -6.55 0.30
C PRO A 280 11.01 -5.62 1.46
N LEU A 281 10.00 -6.03 2.22
CA LEU A 281 9.84 -5.68 3.63
C LEU A 281 9.58 -4.20 3.99
N HIS A 282 9.09 -3.37 3.08
CA HIS A 282 8.75 -1.97 3.41
C HIS A 282 7.60 -1.82 4.43
N TYR A 283 6.74 -2.84 4.59
CA TYR A 283 5.66 -2.85 5.57
C TYR A 283 6.16 -2.83 7.03
N TYR A 284 7.39 -3.32 7.27
CA TYR A 284 7.95 -3.51 8.61
C TYR A 284 9.05 -2.50 8.97
N GLN A 285 9.68 -1.87 7.98
CA GLN A 285 10.71 -0.83 8.18
C GLN A 285 10.14 0.52 8.64
N ASN A 286 8.83 0.64 8.86
CA ASN A 286 8.25 1.89 9.31
C ASN A 286 8.50 2.04 10.82
N ASN A 287 9.44 2.87 11.22
CA ASN A 287 9.73 3.17 12.64
C ASN A 287 8.63 4.00 13.34
N ASP A 288 7.50 4.22 12.66
CA ASP A 288 6.33 4.86 13.25
C ASP A 288 5.76 4.04 14.40
N ASP A 289 5.50 4.72 15.51
CA ASP A 289 4.83 4.16 16.66
C ASP A 289 3.44 3.60 16.29
N HIS A 290 2.97 2.58 17.03
CA HIS A 290 1.69 1.94 16.75
C HIS A 290 0.53 2.93 16.85
N ILE A 291 0.59 3.85 17.82
CA ILE A 291 -0.39 4.94 17.95
C ILE A 291 -0.41 5.79 16.67
N GLY A 292 0.75 6.18 16.16
CA GLY A 292 0.87 6.93 14.91
C GLY A 292 0.24 6.17 13.74
N ARG A 293 0.53 4.87 13.60
CA ARG A 293 -0.06 4.02 12.54
C ARG A 293 -1.58 3.90 12.66
N THR A 294 -2.11 3.76 13.87
CA THR A 294 -3.56 3.68 14.11
C THR A 294 -4.24 5.01 13.81
N VAL A 295 -3.68 6.14 14.27
CA VAL A 295 -4.21 7.47 13.95
C VAL A 295 -4.19 7.73 12.45
N LEU A 296 -3.11 7.35 11.77
CA LEU A 296 -3.01 7.45 10.32
C LEU A 296 -4.05 6.58 9.59
N TYR A 297 -4.28 5.35 10.06
CA TYR A 297 -5.33 4.48 9.52
C TYR A 297 -6.71 5.13 9.66
N ILE A 298 -7.03 5.65 10.85
CA ILE A 298 -8.32 6.31 11.10
C ILE A 298 -8.45 7.58 10.25
N ALA A 299 -7.38 8.37 10.08
CA ALA A 299 -7.39 9.54 9.22
C ALA A 299 -7.74 9.16 7.76
N TRP A 300 -7.09 8.11 7.22
CA TRP A 300 -7.39 7.60 5.89
C TRP A 300 -8.80 6.99 5.79
N LEU A 301 -9.26 6.30 6.83
CA LEU A 301 -10.61 5.73 6.87
C LEU A 301 -11.66 6.82 6.74
N LEU A 302 -11.56 7.88 7.55
CA LEU A 302 -12.49 9.00 7.52
C LEU A 302 -12.42 9.73 6.17
N PHE A 303 -11.22 9.93 5.63
CA PHE A 303 -11.05 10.55 4.31
C PHE A 303 -11.73 9.75 3.19
N ILE A 304 -11.54 8.42 3.16
CA ILE A 304 -12.15 7.57 2.13
C ILE A 304 -13.68 7.55 2.26
N ILE A 305 -14.21 7.43 3.50
CA ILE A 305 -15.66 7.50 3.74
C ILE A 305 -16.21 8.84 3.22
N GLN A 306 -15.54 9.94 3.58
CA GLN A 306 -15.92 11.28 3.18
C GLN A 306 -15.91 11.48 1.65
N ARG A 307 -14.86 11.00 0.97
CA ARG A 307 -14.75 11.06 -0.49
C ARG A 307 -15.84 10.25 -1.19
N ILE A 308 -16.12 9.03 -0.71
CA ILE A 308 -17.21 8.19 -1.22
C ILE A 308 -18.58 8.86 -0.99
N PHE A 309 -18.79 9.45 0.18
CA PHE A 309 -20.03 10.16 0.53
C PHE A 309 -20.19 11.49 -0.21
N ALA A 310 -19.13 12.07 -0.78
CA ALA A 310 -19.24 13.25 -1.63
C ALA A 310 -19.55 12.85 -3.08
N ILE A 311 -18.79 11.89 -3.61
CA ILE A 311 -18.87 11.45 -5.00
C ILE A 311 -20.19 10.74 -5.30
N VAL A 312 -20.58 9.74 -4.49
CA VAL A 312 -21.71 8.86 -4.84
C VAL A 312 -23.07 9.59 -4.86
N PRO A 313 -23.45 10.38 -3.83
CA PRO A 313 -24.66 11.19 -3.91
C PRO A 313 -24.61 12.20 -5.06
N ALA A 314 -23.45 12.80 -5.35
CA ALA A 314 -23.31 13.70 -6.48
C ALA A 314 -23.56 13.01 -7.82
N PHE A 315 -22.98 11.81 -8.04
CA PHE A 315 -23.29 11.00 -9.22
C PHE A 315 -24.78 10.66 -9.33
N LYS A 316 -25.47 10.48 -8.21
CA LYS A 316 -26.91 10.16 -8.20
C LYS A 316 -27.79 11.36 -8.54
N TYR A 317 -27.50 12.52 -7.96
CA TYR A 317 -28.43 13.67 -8.00
C TYR A 317 -27.99 14.80 -8.94
N ILE A 318 -26.70 14.90 -9.26
CA ILE A 318 -26.10 15.91 -10.14
C ILE A 318 -25.00 15.29 -11.05
N PRO A 319 -25.32 14.22 -11.82
CA PRO A 319 -24.33 13.39 -12.51
C PRO A 319 -23.36 14.17 -13.41
N THR A 320 -23.85 15.19 -14.13
CA THR A 320 -23.02 16.00 -15.03
C THR A 320 -21.88 16.68 -14.28
N PHE A 321 -22.15 17.32 -13.14
CA PHE A 321 -21.12 17.98 -12.34
C PHE A 321 -20.17 16.97 -11.68
N ALA A 322 -20.70 15.84 -11.21
CA ALA A 322 -19.88 14.78 -10.62
C ALA A 322 -18.88 14.19 -11.65
N ILE A 323 -19.34 13.90 -12.86
CA ILE A 323 -18.49 13.39 -13.96
C ILE A 323 -17.41 14.40 -14.30
N ILE A 324 -17.77 15.67 -14.51
CA ILE A 324 -16.81 16.73 -14.86
C ILE A 324 -15.75 16.86 -13.76
N THR A 325 -16.16 16.90 -12.50
CA THR A 325 -15.24 17.07 -11.36
C THR A 325 -14.28 15.89 -11.24
N VAL A 326 -14.79 14.66 -11.26
CA VAL A 326 -13.95 13.45 -11.14
C VAL A 326 -13.04 13.28 -12.36
N LEU A 327 -13.53 13.57 -13.56
CA LEU A 327 -12.71 13.49 -14.78
C LEU A 327 -11.61 14.57 -14.79
N ALA A 328 -11.94 15.80 -14.37
CA ALA A 328 -10.96 16.88 -14.23
C ALA A 328 -9.88 16.51 -13.20
N HIS A 329 -10.28 15.97 -12.04
CA HIS A 329 -9.36 15.46 -11.03
C HIS A 329 -8.44 14.38 -11.60
N TYR A 330 -9.03 13.37 -12.25
CA TYR A 330 -8.29 12.26 -12.84
C TYR A 330 -7.27 12.75 -13.89
N ILE A 331 -7.68 13.64 -14.80
CA ILE A 331 -6.79 14.20 -15.82
C ILE A 331 -5.67 15.01 -15.15
N LEU A 332 -6.01 15.89 -14.20
CA LEU A 332 -5.04 16.73 -13.50
C LEU A 332 -3.98 15.89 -12.78
N ILE A 333 -4.40 14.91 -11.97
CA ILE A 333 -3.46 14.05 -11.26
C ILE A 333 -2.63 13.20 -12.23
N THR A 334 -3.27 12.63 -13.26
CA THR A 334 -2.54 11.85 -14.27
C THR A 334 -1.46 12.71 -14.92
N VAL A 335 -1.75 13.95 -15.33
CA VAL A 335 -0.76 14.88 -15.90
C VAL A 335 0.36 15.20 -14.91
N LEU A 336 0.04 15.39 -13.62
CA LEU A 336 1.06 15.63 -12.60
C LEU A 336 1.98 14.42 -12.38
N LEU A 337 1.48 13.20 -12.56
CA LEU A 337 2.27 11.97 -12.51
C LEU A 337 3.12 11.81 -13.78
N THR A 338 2.62 12.16 -14.96
CA THR A 338 3.36 11.99 -16.23
C THR A 338 4.52 12.96 -16.39
N ILE A 339 4.46 14.18 -15.83
CA ILE A 339 5.58 15.14 -15.83
C ILE A 339 6.82 14.57 -15.12
N ARG A 340 6.65 13.53 -14.29
CA ARG A 340 7.69 12.99 -13.42
C ARG A 340 8.32 11.69 -13.92
N ASP A 341 7.75 11.03 -14.91
CA ASP A 341 8.17 9.71 -15.39
C ASP A 341 8.20 9.63 -16.93
N ASP A 342 8.95 8.65 -17.46
CA ASP A 342 8.97 8.30 -18.89
C ASP A 342 7.55 7.84 -19.35
N PHE A 343 6.72 8.80 -19.81
CA PHE A 343 5.30 8.64 -20.15
C PHE A 343 4.97 7.35 -20.94
N PHE A 344 5.66 7.11 -22.04
CA PHE A 344 5.30 6.04 -22.99
C PHE A 344 5.62 4.64 -22.48
N LYS A 345 6.61 4.46 -21.61
CA LYS A 345 7.00 3.13 -21.10
C LYS A 345 6.03 2.60 -20.05
N ARG A 346 5.26 3.48 -19.38
CA ARG A 346 4.43 3.14 -18.22
C ARG A 346 3.01 3.69 -18.26
N LEU A 347 2.51 4.05 -19.44
CA LEU A 347 1.19 4.69 -19.59
C LEU A 347 0.07 3.94 -18.85
N HIS A 348 -0.06 2.62 -19.07
CA HIS A 348 -1.09 1.80 -18.41
C HIS A 348 -1.01 1.87 -16.88
N TYR A 349 0.21 1.89 -16.34
CA TYR A 349 0.47 1.98 -14.91
C TYR A 349 0.14 3.36 -14.35
N ILE A 350 0.50 4.43 -15.07
CA ILE A 350 0.21 5.81 -14.68
C ILE A 350 -1.30 6.08 -14.71
N LEU A 351 -2.02 5.58 -15.71
CA LEU A 351 -3.48 5.68 -15.79
C LEU A 351 -4.16 4.97 -14.60
N PHE A 352 -3.72 3.76 -14.27
CA PHE A 352 -4.21 3.04 -13.09
C PHE A 352 -3.91 3.82 -11.81
N LEU A 353 -2.71 4.39 -11.68
CA LEU A 353 -2.34 5.16 -10.50
C LEU A 353 -3.15 6.46 -10.38
N GLY A 354 -3.45 7.13 -11.50
CA GLY A 354 -4.36 8.26 -11.56
C GLY A 354 -5.78 7.91 -11.06
N TYR A 355 -6.26 6.71 -11.39
CA TYR A 355 -7.55 6.21 -10.88
C TYR A 355 -7.52 6.04 -9.36
N VAL A 356 -6.48 5.41 -8.82
CA VAL A 356 -6.34 5.24 -7.35
C VAL A 356 -6.28 6.59 -6.64
N HIS A 357 -5.59 7.56 -7.22
CA HIS A 357 -5.45 8.89 -6.65
C HIS A 357 -6.78 9.67 -6.56
N ILE A 358 -7.85 9.27 -7.24
CA ILE A 358 -9.17 9.87 -6.99
C ILE A 358 -9.60 9.69 -5.52
N PHE A 359 -9.15 8.62 -4.87
CA PHE A 359 -9.56 8.21 -3.52
C PHE A 359 -8.46 8.22 -2.48
N GLY A 360 -7.19 8.14 -2.87
CA GLY A 360 -6.08 8.20 -1.93
C GLY A 360 -4.72 8.34 -2.58
N VAL A 361 -3.83 9.08 -1.93
CA VAL A 361 -2.44 9.24 -2.38
C VAL A 361 -1.66 7.99 -2.00
N ILE A 362 -1.02 7.39 -3.00
CA ILE A 362 -0.14 6.23 -2.83
C ILE A 362 1.16 6.43 -3.62
N GLU A 363 2.26 5.93 -3.07
CA GLU A 363 3.57 5.95 -3.72
C GLU A 363 3.98 4.54 -4.12
N VAL A 364 3.48 4.07 -5.27
CA VAL A 364 3.87 2.77 -5.84
C VAL A 364 4.58 3.03 -7.14
N GLY A 365 5.80 2.52 -7.29
CA GLY A 365 6.55 2.58 -8.55
C GLY A 365 6.96 3.98 -9.05
N ILE A 366 6.56 5.05 -8.34
CA ILE A 366 6.85 6.46 -8.63
C ILE A 366 7.41 7.10 -7.35
N LYS A 367 8.45 7.94 -7.49
CA LYS A 367 9.09 8.64 -6.37
C LYS A 367 8.66 10.11 -6.35
N ILE A 368 8.07 10.55 -5.23
CA ILE A 368 7.68 11.95 -5.05
C ILE A 368 8.80 12.71 -4.31
N ASN A 369 9.49 13.62 -5.02
CA ASN A 369 10.61 14.38 -4.46
C ASN A 369 10.19 15.38 -3.36
N ARG A 370 8.98 15.94 -3.45
CA ARG A 370 8.38 16.83 -2.42
C ARG A 370 7.07 16.23 -1.93
N ALA A 371 7.15 15.09 -1.23
CA ALA A 371 5.99 14.32 -0.80
C ALA A 371 5.02 15.19 0.01
N VAL A 372 5.52 15.93 1.00
CA VAL A 372 4.69 16.80 1.86
C VAL A 372 3.87 17.81 1.05
N ALA A 373 4.53 18.56 0.15
CA ALA A 373 3.84 19.56 -0.67
C ALA A 373 2.79 18.93 -1.61
N TYR A 374 3.09 17.76 -2.18
CA TYR A 374 2.14 17.02 -3.01
C TYR A 374 0.92 16.56 -2.22
N HIS A 375 1.12 16.02 -1.01
CA HIS A 375 0.01 15.62 -0.13
C HIS A 375 -0.85 16.84 0.23
N PHE A 376 -0.26 17.98 0.61
CA PHE A 376 -1.03 19.20 0.90
C PHE A 376 -1.83 19.70 -0.30
N LEU A 377 -1.23 19.73 -1.49
CA LEU A 377 -1.93 20.15 -2.72
C LEU A 377 -3.07 19.19 -3.05
N PHE A 378 -2.82 17.88 -2.93
CA PHE A 378 -3.84 16.85 -3.14
C PHE A 378 -5.01 17.00 -2.17
N TYR A 379 -4.75 17.09 -0.87
CA TYR A 379 -5.80 17.27 0.14
C TYR A 379 -6.56 18.57 -0.07
N GLY A 380 -5.87 19.67 -0.38
CA GLY A 380 -6.51 20.96 -0.68
C GLY A 380 -7.45 20.86 -1.87
N LEU A 381 -7.02 20.22 -2.96
CA LEU A 381 -7.84 19.97 -4.13
C LEU A 381 -9.08 19.13 -3.80
N VAL A 382 -8.90 18.00 -3.12
CA VAL A 382 -10.01 17.10 -2.76
C VAL A 382 -11.01 17.77 -1.83
N ILE A 383 -10.55 18.54 -0.84
CA ILE A 383 -11.42 19.29 0.07
C ILE A 383 -12.31 20.28 -0.72
N VAL A 384 -11.74 21.02 -1.66
CA VAL A 384 -12.51 21.97 -2.48
C VAL A 384 -13.53 21.24 -3.35
N GLU A 385 -13.11 20.18 -4.03
CA GLU A 385 -14.01 19.35 -4.84
C GLU A 385 -15.16 18.77 -4.03
N ASP A 386 -14.87 18.23 -2.83
CA ASP A 386 -15.88 17.57 -2.01
C ASP A 386 -16.84 18.57 -1.36
N ILE A 387 -16.37 19.76 -0.95
CA ILE A 387 -17.26 20.85 -0.52
C ILE A 387 -18.21 21.23 -1.67
N LEU A 388 -17.68 21.42 -2.87
CA LEU A 388 -18.47 21.80 -4.04
C LEU A 388 -19.48 20.72 -4.41
N LEU A 389 -19.06 19.45 -4.52
CA LEU A 389 -19.96 18.34 -4.80
C LEU A 389 -21.04 18.22 -3.73
N ASN A 390 -20.66 18.29 -2.45
CA ASN A 390 -21.57 18.14 -1.32
C ASN A 390 -22.60 19.28 -1.26
N TYR A 391 -22.15 20.52 -1.47
CA TYR A 391 -23.04 21.68 -1.58
C TYR A 391 -24.00 21.55 -2.76
N LEU A 392 -23.50 21.17 -3.95
CA LEU A 392 -24.30 21.13 -5.16
C LEU A 392 -25.37 20.03 -5.10
N TRP A 393 -25.02 18.81 -4.68
CA TRP A 393 -26.02 17.73 -4.67
C TRP A 393 -27.06 17.97 -3.58
N TYR A 394 -26.68 18.58 -2.46
CA TYR A 394 -27.62 18.92 -1.39
C TYR A 394 -28.63 19.99 -1.82
N ASN A 395 -28.17 21.08 -2.43
CA ASN A 395 -29.05 22.22 -2.76
C ASN A 395 -29.81 22.05 -4.08
N TYR A 396 -29.20 21.42 -5.09
CA TYR A 396 -29.79 21.29 -6.43
C TYR A 396 -30.28 19.87 -6.73
N GLY A 397 -29.89 18.89 -5.93
CA GLY A 397 -30.34 17.51 -6.08
C GLY A 397 -31.79 17.32 -5.64
N LYS A 398 -32.55 16.53 -6.40
CA LYS A 398 -33.93 16.16 -6.05
C LYS A 398 -33.96 14.98 -5.08
N TRP A 399 -33.67 15.23 -3.81
CA TRP A 399 -33.73 14.24 -2.73
C TRP A 399 -34.75 14.62 -1.65
N LYS A 400 -35.25 13.63 -0.89
CA LYS A 400 -36.28 13.81 0.15
C LYS A 400 -36.09 12.92 1.39
N SER A 401 -34.92 12.30 1.57
CA SER A 401 -34.67 11.31 2.64
C SER A 401 -33.92 11.92 3.82
N ASN A 402 -34.35 11.63 5.05
CA ASN A 402 -33.63 12.01 6.27
C ASN A 402 -32.24 11.38 6.35
N ILE A 403 -32.05 10.19 5.75
CA ILE A 403 -30.73 9.52 5.72
C ILE A 403 -29.75 10.34 4.87
N LEU A 404 -30.20 10.95 3.78
CA LEU A 404 -29.35 11.80 2.94
C LEU A 404 -28.96 13.09 3.67
N TYR A 405 -29.85 13.65 4.49
CA TYR A 405 -29.49 14.75 5.37
C TYR A 405 -28.39 14.34 6.37
N GLN A 406 -28.48 13.14 6.96
CA GLN A 406 -27.41 12.62 7.83
C GLN A 406 -26.10 12.42 7.06
N VAL A 407 -26.13 11.87 5.86
CA VAL A 407 -24.94 11.72 4.99
C VAL A 407 -24.30 13.07 4.70
N PHE A 408 -25.08 14.11 4.41
CA PHE A 408 -24.59 15.48 4.19
C PHE A 408 -23.84 16.02 5.40
N ILE A 409 -24.42 15.91 6.61
CA ILE A 409 -23.79 16.38 7.85
C ILE A 409 -22.54 15.56 8.18
N MET A 410 -22.61 14.23 8.08
CA MET A 410 -21.47 13.34 8.35
C MET A 410 -20.31 13.62 7.39
N ASN A 411 -20.58 13.97 6.13
CA ASN A 411 -19.54 14.34 5.17
C ASN A 411 -18.69 15.50 5.68
N TYR A 412 -19.31 16.60 6.16
CA TYR A 412 -18.56 17.74 6.72
C TYR A 412 -17.81 17.39 8.01
N VAL A 413 -18.40 16.54 8.87
CA VAL A 413 -17.70 16.08 10.08
C VAL A 413 -16.42 15.34 9.70
N PHE A 414 -16.50 14.40 8.76
CA PHE A 414 -15.34 13.64 8.31
C PHE A 414 -14.34 14.48 7.52
N LEU A 415 -14.81 15.47 6.76
CA LEU A 415 -13.98 16.43 6.02
C LEU A 415 -13.10 17.26 6.96
N ILE A 416 -13.57 17.52 8.18
CA ILE A 416 -12.79 18.27 9.19
C ILE A 416 -11.93 17.30 10.02
N VAL A 417 -12.52 16.24 10.56
CA VAL A 417 -11.84 15.34 11.49
C VAL A 417 -10.72 14.55 10.80
N GLY A 418 -10.92 14.05 9.58
CA GLY A 418 -9.92 13.28 8.85
C GLY A 418 -8.60 14.05 8.64
N PRO A 419 -8.63 15.24 8.01
CA PRO A 419 -7.45 16.08 7.86
C PRO A 419 -6.84 16.54 9.20
N LEU A 420 -7.64 16.82 10.24
CA LEU A 420 -7.09 17.14 11.56
C LEU A 420 -6.29 15.98 12.16
N LEU A 421 -6.78 14.74 12.04
CA LEU A 421 -6.03 13.56 12.47
C LEU A 421 -4.77 13.35 11.62
N MET A 422 -4.82 13.65 10.32
CA MET A 422 -3.65 13.61 9.45
C MET A 422 -2.59 14.64 9.88
N ILE A 423 -3.01 15.88 10.20
CA ILE A 423 -2.13 16.93 10.72
C ILE A 423 -1.55 16.53 12.08
N LEU A 424 -2.37 15.97 12.98
CA LEU A 424 -1.92 15.46 14.28
C LEU A 424 -0.85 14.38 14.11
N TYR A 425 -1.07 13.44 13.19
CA TYR A 425 -0.09 12.43 12.86
C TYR A 425 1.22 13.07 12.40
N PHE A 426 1.18 13.99 11.43
CA PHE A 426 2.36 14.63 10.88
C PHE A 426 3.15 15.48 11.87
N LYS A 427 2.46 16.21 12.76
CA LYS A 427 3.10 17.15 13.69
C LYS A 427 3.55 16.49 14.98
N CYS A 428 2.79 15.51 15.49
CA CYS A 428 2.94 15.05 16.87
C CYS A 428 3.28 13.56 17.01
N LEU A 429 2.87 12.71 16.05
CA LEU A 429 2.99 11.25 16.20
C LEU A 429 3.97 10.61 15.22
N ARG A 430 4.39 11.36 14.20
CA ARG A 430 5.47 10.94 13.32
C ARG A 430 6.78 11.03 14.10
N ASN A 431 7.44 9.88 14.26
CA ASN A 431 8.80 9.87 14.76
C ASN A 431 9.71 10.57 13.73
N PRO A 432 10.53 11.56 14.14
CA PRO A 432 11.42 12.28 13.23
C PRO A 432 12.43 11.37 12.52
#